data_AF-A0AAN7YUR0-F1
#
_entry.id   AF-A0AAN7YUR0-F1
#
_cell.length_a   1.000
_cell.length_b   1.000
_cell.length_c   1.000
_cell.angle_alpha   90.00
_cell.angle_beta   90.00
_cell.angle_gamma   90.00
#
_symmetry.space_group_name_H-M   'P 1'
#
loop_
_entity.id
_entity.type
_entity.pdbx_description
1 polymer ?
#
loop_
_entity_poly.entity_id
_entity_poly.type
_entity_poly.pdbx_seq_one_letter_code
_entity_poly.pdbx_strand_id
1 'polypeptide(L)'
;MTVSEFAPASWEQPLSCIVGWMAFLVWVASVPACTQVMTQMVQGMALIGNPNANVLELWQATLTIFMFLVLTFAFNIFLAKYLPLVEGIMVTSCIARLACHGSFASQYGAQLVIHVVAFVTFLILLWVMVDHPPADVVFSHFYDGGEWVSFGLATLVGISTPLWGFVGPDAGAHMSEEPKDASLQLPRAMMWATFFNGVMGIPMLITFCFCISSIDDVVHSASGQPIMDFIYAATGSYAATRVLGTLLLVLYFFGACNVLAAASRQDGGFPYSAWFSKVKKGQALNAVYLCAIISFVLAVINFGWTVALSAIISVSNAALIFSYIVSVGRIAIKRIRGEPLLARRWDLGWMGLPINLVSLAFLLVSFVFSL
;
A
#
# COMPACT_ATOMS: atom_id res chain seq x y z
N MET A 1 -13.83 -2.79 -11.84
CA MET A 1 -15.06 -3.59 -11.67
C MET A 1 -16.13 -2.66 -11.13
N THR A 2 -17.04 -2.18 -11.96
CA THR A 2 -17.98 -1.14 -11.54
C THR A 2 -19.16 -1.77 -10.80
N VAL A 3 -19.42 -1.28 -9.58
CA VAL A 3 -20.60 -1.63 -8.77
C VAL A 3 -21.91 -1.41 -9.54
N SER A 4 -21.86 -0.59 -10.59
CA SER A 4 -22.96 -0.33 -11.52
C SER A 4 -23.58 -1.61 -12.07
N GLU A 5 -22.77 -2.55 -12.57
CA GLU A 5 -23.25 -3.74 -13.29
C GLU A 5 -23.95 -4.77 -12.37
N PHE A 6 -23.81 -4.60 -11.06
CA PHE A 6 -24.40 -5.47 -10.04
C PHE A 6 -25.49 -4.80 -9.21
N ALA A 7 -25.82 -3.54 -9.47
CA ALA A 7 -26.86 -2.79 -8.78
C ALA A 7 -28.19 -2.75 -9.58
N PRO A 8 -29.35 -2.59 -8.91
CA PRO A 8 -30.62 -2.31 -9.58
C PRO A 8 -30.53 -1.01 -10.38
N ALA A 9 -31.23 -0.92 -11.53
CA ALA A 9 -31.15 0.22 -12.45
C ALA A 9 -31.35 1.60 -11.78
N SER A 10 -32.13 1.69 -10.69
CA SER A 10 -32.35 2.92 -9.93
C SER A 10 -31.19 3.34 -9.01
N TRP A 11 -30.34 2.40 -8.61
CA TRP A 11 -29.20 2.62 -7.70
C TRP A 11 -27.84 2.43 -8.37
N GLU A 12 -27.82 1.98 -9.62
CA GLU A 12 -26.64 1.71 -10.43
C GLU A 12 -25.69 2.91 -10.51
N GLN A 13 -26.21 4.05 -10.96
CA GLN A 13 -25.42 5.27 -11.15
C GLN A 13 -24.96 5.91 -9.82
N PRO A 14 -25.81 6.10 -8.78
CA PRO A 14 -25.36 6.72 -7.54
C PRO A 14 -24.37 5.83 -6.76
N LEU A 15 -24.56 4.51 -6.73
CA LEU A 15 -23.61 3.63 -6.02
C LEU A 15 -22.27 3.54 -6.74
N SER A 16 -22.27 3.46 -8.06
CA SER A 16 -21.02 3.47 -8.81
C SER A 16 -20.28 4.80 -8.65
N CYS A 17 -21.01 5.92 -8.58
CA CYS A 17 -20.42 7.23 -8.31
C CYS A 17 -19.78 7.28 -6.92
N ILE A 18 -20.51 6.89 -5.86
CA ILE A 18 -20.00 6.88 -4.48
C ILE A 18 -18.76 6.00 -4.36
N VAL A 19 -18.82 4.77 -4.88
CA VAL A 19 -17.71 3.80 -4.79
C VAL A 19 -16.51 4.29 -5.59
N GLY A 20 -16.72 4.85 -6.79
CA GLY A 20 -15.64 5.44 -7.59
C GLY A 20 -14.97 6.63 -6.91
N TRP A 21 -15.75 7.54 -6.31
CA TRP A 21 -15.22 8.67 -5.56
C TRP A 21 -14.45 8.26 -4.32
N MET A 22 -14.97 7.31 -3.56
CA MET A 22 -14.29 6.78 -2.37
C MET A 22 -12.95 6.16 -2.76
N ALA A 23 -12.94 5.27 -3.76
CA ALA A 23 -11.70 4.66 -4.24
C ALA A 23 -10.69 5.73 -4.68
N PHE A 24 -11.09 6.72 -5.47
CA PHE A 24 -10.19 7.75 -5.95
C PHE A 24 -9.58 8.59 -4.85
N LEU A 25 -10.40 9.05 -3.91
CA LEU A 25 -9.92 9.81 -2.77
C LEU A 25 -8.88 9.02 -1.97
N VAL A 26 -9.06 7.71 -1.84
CA VAL A 26 -8.08 6.84 -1.18
C VAL A 26 -6.77 6.80 -1.92
N TRP A 27 -6.79 6.49 -3.22
CA TRP A 27 -5.57 6.37 -4.00
C TRP A 27 -4.81 7.69 -4.08
N VAL A 28 -5.53 8.81 -4.19
CA VAL A 28 -4.92 10.15 -4.19
C VAL A 28 -4.38 10.54 -2.81
N ALA A 29 -5.09 10.27 -1.71
CA ALA A 29 -4.61 10.54 -0.35
C ALA A 29 -3.47 9.61 0.08
N SER A 30 -3.34 8.43 -0.54
CA SER A 30 -2.26 7.49 -0.27
C SER A 30 -0.91 7.99 -0.81
N VAL A 31 -0.89 8.81 -1.87
CA VAL A 31 0.35 9.39 -2.41
C VAL A 31 1.09 10.24 -1.36
N PRO A 32 0.48 11.28 -0.75
CA PRO A 32 1.14 12.05 0.30
C PRO A 32 1.47 11.19 1.53
N ALA A 33 0.65 10.19 1.86
CA ALA A 33 0.94 9.24 2.95
C ALA A 33 2.26 8.49 2.73
N CYS A 34 2.48 7.93 1.53
CA CYS A 34 3.73 7.27 1.17
C CYS A 34 4.92 8.23 1.28
N THR A 35 4.78 9.46 0.77
CA THR A 35 5.86 10.46 0.84
C THR A 35 6.13 10.96 2.26
N GLN A 36 5.14 10.94 3.15
CA GLN A 36 5.33 11.23 4.57
C GLN A 36 6.23 10.19 5.23
N VAL A 37 5.98 8.90 4.98
CA VAL A 37 6.85 7.82 5.50
C VAL A 37 8.27 7.96 4.97
N MET A 38 8.43 8.26 3.67
CA MET A 38 9.75 8.51 3.07
C MET A 38 10.48 9.68 3.73
N THR A 39 9.78 10.79 3.99
CA THR A 39 10.32 11.94 4.72
C THR A 39 10.83 11.54 6.10
N GLN A 40 10.03 10.77 6.85
CA GLN A 40 10.43 10.34 8.20
C GLN A 40 11.64 9.38 8.15
N MET A 41 11.77 8.54 7.11
CA MET A 41 12.98 7.71 6.91
C MET A 41 14.23 8.57 6.67
N VAL A 42 14.12 9.62 5.85
CA VAL A 42 15.24 10.56 5.59
C VAL A 42 15.61 11.33 6.84
N GLN A 43 14.63 11.88 7.56
CA GLN A 43 14.85 12.58 8.82
C GLN A 43 15.48 11.66 9.86
N GLY A 44 15.02 10.41 9.96
CA GLY A 44 15.57 9.43 10.87
C GLY A 44 17.02 9.09 10.59
N MET A 45 17.37 8.85 9.32
CA MET A 45 18.78 8.65 8.92
C MET A 45 19.65 9.89 9.21
N ALA A 46 19.09 11.10 9.08
CA ALA A 46 19.81 12.34 9.37
C ALA A 46 20.07 12.51 10.88
N LEU A 47 19.06 12.27 11.73
CA LEU A 47 19.17 12.36 13.19
C LEU A 47 20.12 11.32 13.77
N ILE A 48 20.08 10.08 13.27
CA ILE A 48 21.00 9.05 13.73
C ILE A 48 22.45 9.48 13.44
N GLY A 49 22.72 10.05 12.27
CA GLY A 49 24.05 10.54 11.92
C GLY A 49 24.46 11.85 12.59
N ASN A 50 23.50 12.69 13.00
CA ASN A 50 23.73 13.94 13.70
C ASN A 50 22.56 14.23 14.66
N PRO A 51 22.66 13.78 15.94
CA PRO A 51 21.57 13.87 16.89
C PRO A 51 21.10 15.30 17.21
N ASN A 52 21.97 16.30 17.00
CA ASN A 52 21.68 17.70 17.26
C ASN A 52 21.12 18.43 16.03
N ALA A 53 20.91 17.73 14.90
CA ALA A 53 20.37 18.34 13.71
C ALA A 53 18.89 18.71 13.91
N ASN A 54 18.53 19.97 13.70
CA ASN A 54 17.13 20.35 13.66
C ASN A 54 16.55 19.98 12.30
N VAL A 55 16.02 18.76 12.20
CA VAL A 55 15.41 18.21 10.96
C VAL A 55 13.96 17.78 11.14
N LEU A 56 13.38 17.90 12.35
CA LEU A 56 12.02 17.44 12.67
C LEU A 56 10.95 18.53 12.61
N GLU A 57 11.34 19.79 12.33
CA GLU A 57 10.36 20.87 12.22
C GLU A 57 9.33 20.56 11.12
N LEU A 58 8.07 20.88 11.39
CA LEU A 58 6.95 20.58 10.47
C LEU A 58 7.16 21.15 9.07
N TRP A 59 7.77 22.33 8.97
CA TRP A 59 8.06 22.95 7.68
C TRP A 59 9.13 22.18 6.90
N GLN A 60 10.15 21.62 7.57
CA GLN A 60 11.19 20.79 6.93
C GLN A 60 10.61 19.46 6.46
N ALA A 61 9.78 18.83 7.30
CA ALA A 61 9.05 17.63 6.94
C ALA A 61 8.17 17.87 5.70
N THR A 62 7.41 18.97 5.70
CA THR A 62 6.50 19.30 4.59
C THR A 62 7.24 19.61 3.29
N LEU A 63 8.37 20.33 3.33
CA LEU A 63 9.19 20.55 2.14
C LEU A 63 9.81 19.25 1.60
N THR A 64 10.17 18.31 2.47
CA THR A 64 10.68 16.99 2.06
C THR A 64 9.56 16.16 1.43
N ILE A 65 8.33 16.23 1.97
CA ILE A 65 7.13 15.64 1.35
C ILE A 65 6.94 16.22 -0.06
N PHE A 66 7.00 17.55 -0.22
CA PHE A 66 6.89 18.19 -1.53
C PHE A 66 7.98 17.75 -2.51
N MET A 67 9.22 17.63 -2.05
CA MET A 67 10.31 17.11 -2.88
C MET A 67 9.98 15.70 -3.40
N PHE A 68 9.56 14.78 -2.52
CA PHE A 68 9.20 13.42 -2.93
C PHE A 68 7.96 13.36 -3.82
N LEU A 69 6.97 14.22 -3.57
CA LEU A 69 5.83 14.39 -4.45
C LEU A 69 6.29 14.81 -5.86
N VAL A 70 7.09 15.87 -5.99
CA VAL A 70 7.64 16.32 -7.28
C VAL A 70 8.39 15.18 -7.98
N LEU A 71 9.24 14.43 -7.26
CA LEU A 71 9.97 13.29 -7.82
C LEU A 71 9.03 12.19 -8.33
N THR A 72 7.99 11.86 -7.57
CA THR A 72 6.99 10.84 -7.92
C THR A 72 6.19 11.24 -9.16
N PHE A 73 5.80 12.52 -9.27
CA PHE A 73 5.12 13.07 -10.45
C PHE A 73 6.04 13.12 -11.66
N ALA A 74 7.26 13.62 -11.51
CA ALA A 74 8.25 13.67 -12.58
C ALA A 74 8.56 12.27 -13.11
N PHE A 75 8.69 11.29 -12.23
CA PHE A 75 8.89 9.90 -12.61
C PHE A 75 7.71 9.36 -13.44
N ASN A 76 6.47 9.58 -12.99
CA ASN A 76 5.28 9.11 -13.70
C ASN A 76 5.10 9.79 -15.08
N ILE A 77 5.41 11.08 -15.21
CA ILE A 77 5.27 11.83 -16.46
C ILE A 77 6.40 11.49 -17.45
N PHE A 78 7.65 11.45 -16.98
CA PHE A 78 8.81 11.39 -17.87
C PHE A 78 9.45 10.00 -17.97
N LEU A 79 9.49 9.24 -16.88
CA LEU A 79 10.26 7.99 -16.77
C LEU A 79 9.40 6.73 -16.92
N ALA A 80 8.11 6.77 -16.57
CA ALA A 80 7.23 5.60 -16.62
C ALA A 80 7.20 4.93 -18.01
N LYS A 81 7.29 5.71 -19.09
CA LYS A 81 7.36 5.20 -20.47
C LYS A 81 8.64 4.42 -20.80
N TYR A 82 9.71 4.60 -20.03
CA TYR A 82 11.01 3.95 -20.24
C TYR A 82 11.23 2.73 -19.34
N LEU A 83 10.42 2.55 -18.29
CA LEU A 83 10.52 1.38 -17.39
C LEU A 83 10.51 0.05 -18.14
N PRO A 84 9.56 -0.19 -19.07
CA PRO A 84 9.53 -1.46 -19.81
C PRO A 84 10.81 -1.74 -20.61
N LEU A 85 11.56 -0.69 -20.97
CA LEU A 85 12.74 -0.76 -21.84
C LEU A 85 14.04 -0.99 -21.04
N VAL A 86 14.15 -0.41 -19.84
CA VAL A 86 15.26 -0.67 -18.91
C VAL A 86 15.17 -2.08 -18.31
N GLU A 87 13.96 -2.56 -18.06
CA GLU A 87 13.71 -3.89 -17.47
C GLU A 87 13.89 -5.05 -18.45
N GLY A 88 13.54 -4.84 -19.73
CA GLY A 88 13.80 -5.82 -20.79
C GLY A 88 15.30 -6.14 -20.97
N ILE A 89 16.18 -5.19 -20.62
CA ILE A 89 17.64 -5.36 -20.73
C ILE A 89 18.22 -6.07 -19.47
N MET A 90 17.67 -5.83 -18.28
CA MET A 90 18.15 -6.40 -17.01
C MET A 90 17.65 -7.84 -16.73
N VAL A 91 16.46 -8.22 -17.19
CA VAL A 91 15.79 -9.49 -16.80
C VAL A 91 15.96 -10.62 -17.83
N THR A 92 16.68 -10.36 -18.94
CA THR A 92 16.94 -11.40 -19.96
C THR A 92 18.03 -12.40 -19.55
N SER A 93 18.69 -12.21 -18.40
CA SER A 93 19.65 -13.14 -17.80
C SER A 93 19.00 -14.02 -16.71
N CYS A 94 18.53 -15.19 -17.16
CA CYS A 94 18.48 -16.47 -16.43
C CYS A 94 17.35 -16.84 -15.46
N ILE A 95 16.67 -15.96 -14.71
CA ILE A 95 15.73 -16.45 -13.65
C ILE A 95 14.24 -16.48 -14.08
N ALA A 96 13.82 -15.65 -15.03
CA ALA A 96 12.40 -15.51 -15.40
C ALA A 96 11.84 -16.59 -16.36
N ARG A 97 12.67 -17.46 -16.94
CA ARG A 97 12.19 -18.53 -17.85
C ARG A 97 11.48 -19.69 -17.14
N LEU A 98 11.66 -19.84 -15.83
CA LEU A 98 11.11 -20.99 -15.09
C LEU A 98 9.74 -20.74 -14.45
N ALA A 99 9.32 -19.48 -14.25
CA ALA A 99 8.13 -19.17 -13.44
C ALA A 99 6.90 -18.68 -14.22
N CYS A 100 7.06 -18.02 -15.37
CA CYS A 100 5.92 -17.44 -16.09
C CYS A 100 6.11 -17.47 -17.60
N HIS A 101 5.36 -18.34 -18.29
CA HIS A 101 5.18 -18.27 -19.73
C HIS A 101 4.19 -17.13 -20.05
N GLY A 102 4.65 -15.87 -20.05
CA GLY A 102 3.79 -14.73 -20.38
C GLY A 102 4.45 -13.35 -20.28
N SER A 103 4.14 -12.47 -21.24
CA SER A 103 4.58 -11.07 -21.42
C SER A 103 4.27 -10.08 -20.26
N PHE A 104 3.87 -10.54 -19.08
CA PHE A 104 3.44 -9.68 -17.96
C PHE A 104 4.60 -9.26 -17.02
N ALA A 105 5.83 -9.74 -17.28
CA ALA A 105 6.98 -9.61 -16.38
C ALA A 105 7.87 -8.37 -16.61
N SER A 106 7.53 -7.45 -17.53
CA SER A 106 8.50 -6.42 -17.99
C SER A 106 8.44 -5.06 -17.30
N GLN A 107 7.55 -4.82 -16.33
CA GLN A 107 7.49 -3.56 -15.56
C GLN A 107 7.60 -3.75 -14.02
N TYR A 108 7.53 -5.00 -13.54
CA TYR A 108 7.51 -5.33 -12.12
C TYR A 108 8.68 -6.23 -11.68
N GLY A 109 9.53 -6.66 -12.62
CA GLY A 109 10.55 -7.68 -12.36
C GLY A 109 11.71 -7.17 -11.51
N ALA A 110 12.23 -5.98 -11.83
CA ALA A 110 13.36 -5.39 -11.10
C ALA A 110 12.96 -4.98 -9.68
N GLN A 111 11.80 -4.33 -9.53
CA GLN A 111 11.26 -3.97 -8.21
C GLN A 111 11.00 -5.22 -7.35
N LEU A 112 10.46 -6.29 -7.94
CA LEU A 112 10.25 -7.54 -7.22
C LEU A 112 11.56 -8.15 -6.74
N VAL A 113 12.62 -8.14 -7.57
CA VAL A 113 13.94 -8.63 -7.18
C VAL A 113 14.50 -7.80 -6.02
N ILE A 114 14.46 -6.47 -6.11
CA ILE A 114 14.92 -5.59 -5.03
C ILE A 114 14.11 -5.84 -3.75
N HIS A 115 12.80 -6.05 -3.87
CA HIS A 115 11.93 -6.33 -2.72
C HIS A 115 12.28 -7.67 -2.04
N VAL A 116 12.48 -8.74 -2.82
CA VAL A 116 12.88 -10.05 -2.28
C VAL A 116 14.28 -10.00 -1.67
N VAL A 117 15.23 -9.33 -2.34
CA VAL A 117 16.59 -9.15 -1.81
C VAL A 117 16.55 -8.35 -0.51
N ALA A 118 15.77 -7.27 -0.45
CA ALA A 118 15.59 -6.50 0.76
C ALA A 118 14.97 -7.34 1.87
N PHE A 119 13.90 -8.09 1.58
CA PHE A 119 13.26 -9.00 2.53
C PHE A 119 14.27 -9.97 3.16
N VAL A 120 15.05 -10.67 2.33
CA VAL A 120 16.07 -11.62 2.81
C VAL A 120 17.17 -10.89 3.58
N THR A 121 17.61 -9.73 3.11
CA THR A 121 18.66 -8.93 3.78
C THR A 121 18.23 -8.49 5.16
N PHE A 122 17.01 -7.97 5.31
CA PHE A 122 16.46 -7.56 6.60
C PHE A 122 16.24 -8.76 7.51
N LEU A 123 15.72 -9.87 6.99
CA LEU A 123 15.53 -11.08 7.80
C LEU A 123 16.87 -11.61 8.34
N ILE A 124 17.90 -11.70 7.50
CA ILE A 124 19.25 -12.13 7.94
C ILE A 124 19.81 -11.14 8.97
N LEU A 125 19.73 -9.83 8.71
CA LEU A 125 20.23 -8.82 9.63
C LEU A 125 19.59 -8.96 11.01
N LEU A 126 18.26 -9.05 11.06
CA LEU A 126 17.49 -9.11 12.30
C LEU A 126 17.78 -10.40 13.09
N TRP A 127 17.97 -11.54 12.41
CA TRP A 127 18.26 -12.82 13.06
C TRP A 127 19.73 -13.02 13.44
N VAL A 128 20.66 -12.28 12.85
CA VAL A 128 22.10 -12.44 13.12
C VAL A 128 22.63 -11.38 14.08
N MET A 129 22.10 -10.16 14.03
CA MET A 129 22.69 -9.00 14.73
C MET A 129 21.97 -8.61 16.02
N VAL A 130 20.86 -9.26 16.35
CA VAL A 130 20.00 -8.90 17.50
C VAL A 130 19.88 -10.10 18.43
N ASP A 131 19.86 -9.85 19.72
CA ASP A 131 19.52 -10.88 20.72
C ASP A 131 18.01 -11.11 20.75
N HIS A 132 17.58 -12.36 20.63
CA HIS A 132 16.16 -12.72 20.61
C HIS A 132 15.67 -13.16 22.00
N PRO A 133 14.56 -12.62 22.50
CA PRO A 133 13.93 -13.12 23.71
C PRO A 133 13.39 -14.54 23.47
N PRO A 134 13.21 -15.34 24.53
CA PRO A 134 12.65 -16.68 24.41
C PRO A 134 11.23 -16.64 23.82
N ALA A 135 10.89 -17.67 23.05
CA ALA A 135 9.61 -17.74 22.31
C ALA A 135 8.37 -17.61 23.20
N ASP A 136 8.44 -18.06 24.46
CA ASP A 136 7.35 -17.87 25.43
C ASP A 136 7.04 -16.39 25.64
N VAL A 137 8.06 -15.52 25.71
CA VAL A 137 7.83 -14.10 25.88
C VAL A 137 7.12 -13.50 24.67
N VAL A 138 7.51 -13.93 23.47
CA VAL A 138 6.95 -13.42 22.21
C VAL A 138 5.51 -13.88 21.96
N PHE A 139 5.18 -15.13 22.30
CA PHE A 139 3.86 -15.70 22.00
C PHE A 139 2.87 -15.63 23.16
N SER A 140 3.35 -15.49 24.41
CA SER A 140 2.50 -15.54 25.60
C SER A 140 2.30 -14.18 26.27
N HIS A 141 3.21 -13.21 26.11
CA HIS A 141 3.04 -11.87 26.71
C HIS A 141 2.37 -10.90 25.74
N PHE A 142 1.18 -10.44 26.12
CA PHE A 142 0.45 -9.37 25.44
C PHE A 142 0.72 -8.03 26.11
N TYR A 143 1.13 -7.04 25.33
CA TYR A 143 1.26 -5.67 25.79
C TYR A 143 0.06 -4.84 25.37
N ASP A 144 -0.58 -4.20 26.35
CA ASP A 144 -1.67 -3.26 26.12
C ASP A 144 -1.22 -1.86 26.55
N GLY A 145 -0.73 -1.08 25.59
CA GLY A 145 -0.35 0.32 25.81
C GLY A 145 -1.54 1.30 25.83
N GLY A 146 -2.76 0.82 25.55
CA GLY A 146 -3.97 1.65 25.47
C GLY A 146 -4.91 1.49 26.67
N GLU A 147 -4.55 0.64 27.64
CA GLU A 147 -5.36 0.31 28.81
C GLU A 147 -6.79 -0.12 28.44
N TRP A 148 -6.93 -0.92 27.39
CA TRP A 148 -8.22 -1.40 26.92
C TRP A 148 -8.83 -2.40 27.91
N VAL A 149 -10.17 -2.48 27.90
CA VAL A 149 -10.94 -3.36 28.80
C VAL A 149 -10.60 -4.85 28.62
N SER A 150 -10.05 -5.24 27.46
CA SER A 150 -9.58 -6.61 27.22
C SER A 150 -8.50 -6.66 26.15
N PHE A 151 -7.62 -7.66 26.23
CA PHE A 151 -6.61 -7.93 25.19
C PHE A 151 -7.24 -8.21 23.81
N GLY A 152 -8.44 -8.80 23.77
CA GLY A 152 -9.16 -9.00 22.52
C GLY A 152 -9.52 -7.68 21.83
N LEU A 153 -9.97 -6.68 22.61
CA LEU A 153 -10.24 -5.34 22.09
C LEU A 153 -8.96 -4.64 21.66
N ALA A 154 -7.89 -4.70 22.45
CA ALA A 154 -6.58 -4.16 22.08
C ALA A 154 -6.06 -4.77 20.75
N THR A 155 -6.24 -6.08 20.57
CA THR A 155 -5.87 -6.80 19.33
C THR A 155 -6.70 -6.32 18.14
N LEU A 156 -8.01 -6.10 18.32
CA LEU A 156 -8.89 -5.59 17.26
C LEU A 156 -8.55 -4.15 16.88
N VAL A 157 -8.15 -3.30 17.83
CA VAL A 157 -7.66 -1.94 17.54
C VAL A 157 -6.34 -1.99 16.76
N GLY A 158 -5.45 -2.93 17.10
CA GLY A 158 -4.19 -3.17 16.41
C GLY A 158 -4.31 -3.72 14.98
N ILE A 159 -5.50 -4.18 14.55
CA ILE A 159 -5.70 -4.75 13.21
C ILE A 159 -5.54 -3.71 12.09
N SER A 160 -5.67 -2.41 12.40
CA SER A 160 -5.58 -1.31 11.44
C SER A 160 -4.23 -1.26 10.71
N THR A 161 -3.12 -1.52 11.41
CA THR A 161 -1.76 -1.51 10.82
C THR A 161 -1.57 -2.62 9.77
N PRO A 162 -1.82 -3.92 10.06
CA PRO A 162 -1.69 -4.96 9.05
C PRO A 162 -2.70 -4.84 7.92
N LEU A 163 -3.90 -4.26 8.15
CA LEU A 163 -4.84 -3.96 7.06
C LEU A 163 -4.19 -3.09 5.98
N TRP A 164 -3.45 -2.06 6.37
CA TRP A 164 -2.76 -1.17 5.44
C TRP A 164 -1.72 -1.92 4.58
N GLY A 165 -1.06 -2.94 5.15
CA GLY A 165 -0.09 -3.79 4.42
C GLY A 165 -0.71 -4.70 3.35
N PHE A 166 -2.03 -4.89 3.36
CA PHE A 166 -2.78 -5.71 2.39
C PHE A 166 -3.72 -4.90 1.49
N VAL A 167 -3.71 -3.58 1.60
CA VAL A 167 -4.45 -2.68 0.71
C VAL A 167 -3.75 -2.58 -0.65
N GLY A 168 -4.54 -2.46 -1.73
CA GLY A 168 -4.02 -2.21 -3.07
C GLY A 168 -3.91 -3.39 -4.06
N PRO A 169 -4.25 -4.66 -3.74
CA PRO A 169 -4.29 -5.71 -4.77
C PRO A 169 -5.22 -5.37 -5.96
N ASP A 170 -6.25 -4.58 -5.73
CA ASP A 170 -7.18 -4.05 -6.74
C ASP A 170 -6.57 -2.99 -7.66
N ALA A 171 -5.35 -2.49 -7.39
CA ALA A 171 -4.61 -1.59 -8.28
C ALA A 171 -4.55 -2.13 -9.72
N GLY A 172 -4.32 -3.43 -9.88
CA GLY A 172 -4.28 -4.06 -11.19
C GLY A 172 -5.61 -3.96 -11.94
N ALA A 173 -6.74 -3.92 -11.23
CA ALA A 173 -8.06 -3.75 -11.83
C ALA A 173 -8.29 -2.33 -12.39
N HIS A 174 -7.54 -1.34 -11.91
CA HIS A 174 -7.48 0.00 -12.49
C HIS A 174 -6.51 0.11 -13.67
N MET A 175 -5.81 -0.96 -14.00
CA MET A 175 -4.83 -1.04 -15.10
C MET A 175 -5.14 -2.23 -16.03
N SER A 176 -6.43 -2.56 -16.14
CA SER A 176 -6.92 -3.75 -16.84
C SER A 176 -6.67 -3.73 -18.36
N GLU A 177 -6.31 -2.58 -18.91
CA GLU A 177 -6.00 -2.34 -20.31
C GLU A 177 -4.57 -2.77 -20.72
N GLU A 178 -3.66 -3.01 -19.77
CA GLU A 178 -2.27 -3.40 -20.06
C GLU A 178 -2.07 -4.90 -20.37
N PRO A 179 -2.67 -5.87 -19.63
CA PRO A 179 -2.49 -7.28 -19.92
C PRO A 179 -3.25 -7.71 -21.19
N LYS A 180 -2.57 -8.44 -22.09
CA LYS A 180 -3.16 -9.02 -23.32
C LYS A 180 -4.36 -9.93 -23.07
N ASP A 181 -4.47 -10.54 -21.88
CA ASP A 181 -5.65 -11.30 -21.45
C ASP A 181 -6.01 -10.98 -19.99
N ALA A 182 -6.50 -9.76 -19.78
CA ALA A 182 -6.89 -9.26 -18.46
C ALA A 182 -7.91 -10.16 -17.76
N SER A 183 -8.82 -10.80 -18.48
CA SER A 183 -9.90 -11.61 -17.91
C SER A 183 -9.44 -12.83 -17.09
N LEU A 184 -8.25 -13.36 -17.38
CA LEU A 184 -7.64 -14.50 -16.68
C LEU A 184 -6.37 -14.11 -15.93
N GLN A 185 -5.53 -13.26 -16.53
CA GLN A 185 -4.25 -12.89 -15.94
C GLN A 185 -4.42 -11.98 -14.74
N LEU A 186 -5.36 -11.04 -14.79
CA LEU A 186 -5.54 -10.07 -13.72
C LEU A 186 -5.99 -10.73 -12.40
N PRO A 187 -7.08 -11.53 -12.34
CA PRO A 187 -7.49 -12.17 -11.08
C PRO A 187 -6.40 -13.07 -10.51
N ARG A 188 -5.67 -13.79 -11.36
CA ARG A 188 -4.56 -14.65 -10.94
C ARG A 188 -3.40 -13.84 -10.36
N ALA A 189 -3.00 -12.76 -11.03
CA ALA A 189 -1.93 -11.89 -10.56
C ALA A 189 -2.27 -11.27 -9.20
N MET A 190 -3.50 -10.76 -9.04
CA MET A 190 -3.98 -10.21 -7.76
C MET A 190 -3.92 -11.26 -6.63
N MET A 191 -4.41 -12.48 -6.89
CA MET A 191 -4.40 -13.56 -5.89
C MET A 191 -2.98 -13.98 -5.49
N TRP A 192 -2.08 -14.15 -6.47
CA TRP A 192 -0.70 -14.54 -6.20
C TRP A 192 0.08 -13.42 -5.48
N ALA A 193 -0.13 -12.15 -5.86
CA ALA A 193 0.49 -11.03 -5.19
C ALA A 193 0.10 -10.98 -3.70
N THR A 194 -1.20 -11.06 -3.40
CA THR A 194 -1.70 -11.09 -2.01
C THR A 194 -1.17 -12.30 -1.25
N PHE A 195 -1.17 -13.48 -1.87
CA PHE A 195 -0.70 -14.72 -1.24
C PHE A 195 0.80 -14.63 -0.86
N PHE A 196 1.67 -14.26 -1.80
CA PHE A 196 3.10 -14.15 -1.52
C PHE A 196 3.42 -13.02 -0.55
N ASN A 197 2.72 -11.88 -0.64
CA ASN A 197 2.86 -10.80 0.33
C ASN A 197 2.52 -11.27 1.75
N GLY A 198 1.45 -12.07 1.91
CA GLY A 198 1.10 -12.63 3.21
C GLY A 198 2.08 -13.69 3.72
N VAL A 199 2.53 -14.59 2.84
CA VAL A 199 3.51 -15.62 3.19
C VAL A 199 4.85 -15.00 3.60
N MET A 200 5.29 -13.90 2.97
CA MET A 200 6.51 -13.18 3.37
C MET A 200 6.28 -12.29 4.60
N GLY A 201 5.11 -11.65 4.71
CA GLY A 201 4.78 -10.76 5.83
C GLY A 201 4.76 -11.47 7.18
N ILE A 202 4.25 -12.70 7.26
CA ILE A 202 4.15 -13.46 8.52
C ILE A 202 5.54 -13.69 9.17
N PRO A 203 6.54 -14.28 8.49
CA PRO A 203 7.89 -14.43 9.04
C PRO A 203 8.53 -13.10 9.44
N MET A 204 8.32 -12.02 8.66
CA MET A 204 8.87 -10.71 8.99
C MET A 204 8.25 -10.14 10.26
N LEU A 205 6.92 -10.23 10.42
CA LEU A 205 6.24 -9.80 11.64
C LEU A 205 6.72 -10.57 12.86
N ILE A 206 6.83 -11.90 12.76
CA ILE A 206 7.38 -12.74 13.83
C ILE A 206 8.81 -12.31 14.16
N THR A 207 9.63 -12.07 13.15
CA THR A 207 11.02 -11.60 13.33
C THR A 207 11.06 -10.28 14.08
N PHE A 208 10.19 -9.31 13.74
CA PHE A 208 10.09 -8.05 14.50
C PHE A 208 9.70 -8.29 15.95
N CYS A 209 8.74 -9.17 16.24
CA CYS A 209 8.36 -9.48 17.62
C CYS A 209 9.53 -10.11 18.42
N PHE A 210 10.39 -10.91 17.79
CA PHE A 210 11.63 -11.42 18.39
C PHE A 210 12.75 -10.37 18.49
N CYS A 211 12.61 -9.23 17.84
CA CYS A 211 13.66 -8.20 17.81
C CYS A 211 13.36 -7.04 18.76
N ILE A 212 12.10 -6.85 19.17
CA ILE A 212 11.71 -5.77 20.08
C ILE A 212 12.17 -6.12 21.51
N SER A 213 13.18 -5.41 21.99
CA SER A 213 13.69 -5.52 23.36
C SER A 213 12.94 -4.61 24.36
N SER A 214 12.43 -3.47 23.89
CA SER A 214 11.66 -2.51 24.67
C SER A 214 10.57 -1.90 23.79
N ILE A 215 9.31 -2.02 24.20
CA ILE A 215 8.17 -1.46 23.45
C ILE A 215 8.17 0.07 23.56
N ASP A 216 8.60 0.63 24.71
CA ASP A 216 8.65 2.07 24.91
C ASP A 216 9.62 2.77 23.95
N ASP A 217 10.76 2.14 23.65
CA ASP A 217 11.74 2.68 22.70
C ASP A 217 11.22 2.65 21.26
N VAL A 218 10.36 1.67 20.94
CA VAL A 218 9.67 1.59 19.63
C VAL A 218 8.59 2.66 19.52
N VAL A 219 7.81 2.88 20.59
CA VAL A 219 6.72 3.87 20.62
C VAL A 219 7.25 5.30 20.61
N HIS A 220 8.35 5.57 21.33
CA HIS A 220 8.94 6.90 21.47
C HIS A 220 10.23 7.08 20.65
N SER A 221 10.30 6.43 19.49
CA SER A 221 11.45 6.47 18.58
C SER A 221 11.93 7.90 18.32
N ALA A 222 13.19 8.17 18.69
CA ALA A 222 13.81 9.48 18.56
C ALA A 222 13.98 9.92 17.09
N SER A 223 14.13 8.94 16.18
CA SER A 223 14.24 9.20 14.75
C SER A 223 12.89 9.45 14.05
N GLY A 224 11.76 9.24 14.75
CA GLY A 224 10.42 9.29 14.18
C GLY A 224 10.07 8.08 13.28
N GLN A 225 11.01 7.15 13.08
CA GLN A 225 10.83 5.90 12.34
C GLN A 225 11.54 4.76 13.10
N PRO A 226 10.80 3.92 13.83
CA PRO A 226 11.39 2.91 14.71
C PRO A 226 12.36 1.97 13.99
N ILE A 227 12.09 1.67 12.71
CA ILE A 227 12.95 0.82 11.90
C ILE A 227 14.37 1.41 11.70
N MET A 228 14.53 2.73 11.65
CA MET A 228 15.85 3.37 11.51
C MET A 228 16.66 3.22 12.79
N ASP A 229 16.05 3.51 13.94
CA ASP A 229 16.67 3.31 15.26
C ASP A 229 17.02 1.84 15.47
N PHE A 230 16.15 0.95 15.02
CA PHE A 230 16.36 -0.49 15.09
C PHE A 230 17.59 -0.95 14.31
N ILE A 231 17.71 -0.55 13.03
CA ILE A 231 18.88 -0.91 12.20
C ILE A 231 20.17 -0.40 12.85
N TYR A 232 20.15 0.82 13.41
CA TYR A 232 21.30 1.38 14.09
C TYR A 232 21.63 0.63 15.38
N ALA A 233 20.64 0.32 16.22
CA ALA A 233 20.81 -0.43 17.45
C ALA A 233 21.37 -1.83 17.19
N ALA A 234 20.89 -2.52 16.15
CA ALA A 234 21.35 -3.85 15.77
C ALA A 234 22.78 -3.84 15.19
N THR A 235 23.10 -2.86 14.34
CA THR A 235 24.37 -2.87 13.59
C THR A 235 25.48 -2.05 14.25
N GLY A 236 25.14 -1.12 15.15
CA GLY A 236 26.05 -0.11 15.69
C GLY A 236 26.68 0.80 14.61
N SER A 237 26.17 0.80 13.37
CA SER A 237 26.85 1.38 12.21
C SER A 237 25.98 2.38 11.47
N TYR A 238 26.45 3.62 11.42
CA TYR A 238 25.85 4.69 10.62
C TYR A 238 25.83 4.36 9.12
N ALA A 239 26.88 3.70 8.63
CA ALA A 239 26.97 3.34 7.21
C ALA A 239 25.93 2.27 6.85
N ALA A 240 25.78 1.24 7.68
CA ALA A 240 24.78 0.20 7.48
C ALA A 240 23.36 0.79 7.51
N THR A 241 23.08 1.64 8.51
CA THR A 241 21.79 2.33 8.66
C THR A 241 21.44 3.17 7.43
N ARG A 242 22.40 3.93 6.88
CA ARG A 242 22.16 4.73 5.67
C ARG A 242 21.93 3.85 4.43
N VAL A 243 22.70 2.78 4.24
CA VAL A 243 22.57 1.91 3.07
C VAL A 243 21.23 1.18 3.09
N LEU A 244 20.88 0.57 4.22
CA LEU A 244 19.63 -0.18 4.39
C LEU A 244 18.40 0.73 4.44
N GLY A 245 18.53 1.90 5.07
CA GLY A 245 17.47 2.92 5.04
C GLY A 245 17.24 3.47 3.64
N THR A 246 18.31 3.68 2.84
CA THR A 246 18.18 4.04 1.43
C THR A 246 17.51 2.94 0.60
N LEU A 247 17.80 1.65 0.88
CA LEU A 247 17.14 0.53 0.22
C LEU A 247 15.62 0.55 0.47
N LEU A 248 15.18 0.78 1.72
CA LEU A 248 13.76 0.94 2.05
C LEU A 248 13.13 2.17 1.39
N LEU A 249 13.86 3.30 1.37
CA LEU A 249 13.42 4.53 0.73
C LEU A 249 13.16 4.32 -0.77
N VAL A 250 14.02 3.59 -1.47
CA VAL A 250 13.85 3.24 -2.89
C VAL A 250 12.61 2.37 -3.10
N LEU A 251 12.40 1.36 -2.24
CA LEU A 251 11.22 0.50 -2.32
C LEU A 251 9.92 1.30 -2.13
N TYR A 252 9.88 2.18 -1.13
CA TYR A 252 8.75 3.07 -0.88
C TYR A 252 8.52 4.06 -2.02
N PHE A 253 9.57 4.59 -2.63
CA PHE A 253 9.46 5.50 -3.78
C PHE A 253 8.76 4.85 -4.97
N PHE A 254 9.15 3.62 -5.34
CA PHE A 254 8.48 2.88 -6.40
C PHE A 254 7.04 2.50 -6.02
N GLY A 255 6.80 2.20 -4.74
CA GLY A 255 5.45 2.04 -4.21
C GLY A 255 4.57 3.27 -4.41
N ALA A 256 5.07 4.46 -4.04
CA ALA A 256 4.39 5.73 -4.24
C ALA A 256 4.12 6.02 -5.74
N CYS A 257 5.07 5.67 -6.61
CA CYS A 257 4.88 5.79 -8.06
C CYS A 257 3.75 4.89 -8.57
N ASN A 258 3.64 3.66 -8.06
CA ASN A 258 2.56 2.72 -8.41
C ASN A 258 1.20 3.20 -7.92
N VAL A 259 1.12 3.71 -6.68
CA VAL A 259 -0.10 4.31 -6.11
C VAL A 259 -0.58 5.47 -6.98
N LEU A 260 0.34 6.35 -7.40
CA LEU A 260 0.00 7.46 -8.29
C LEU A 260 -0.46 6.97 -9.67
N ALA A 261 0.20 5.96 -10.23
CA ALA A 261 -0.20 5.37 -11.52
C ALA A 261 -1.63 4.82 -11.45
N ALA A 262 -1.95 4.05 -10.39
CA ALA A 262 -3.28 3.52 -10.13
C ALA A 262 -4.32 4.64 -9.94
N ALA A 263 -4.00 5.67 -9.14
CA ALA A 263 -4.87 6.83 -8.93
C ALA A 263 -5.24 7.54 -10.24
N SER A 264 -4.26 7.70 -11.14
CA SER A 264 -4.44 8.43 -12.40
C SER A 264 -5.25 7.68 -13.46
N ARG A 265 -5.47 6.37 -13.29
CA ARG A 265 -6.14 5.48 -14.24
C ARG A 265 -7.53 5.03 -13.79
N GLN A 266 -8.03 5.60 -12.69
CA GLN A 266 -9.39 5.31 -12.27
C GLN A 266 -10.41 5.92 -13.24
N ASP A 267 -11.02 5.05 -14.05
CA ASP A 267 -12.14 5.39 -14.91
C ASP A 267 -13.47 5.39 -14.16
N GLY A 268 -14.27 6.44 -14.37
CA GLY A 268 -15.72 6.42 -14.17
C GLY A 268 -16.24 6.98 -12.84
N GLY A 269 -16.64 8.25 -12.85
CA GLY A 269 -17.48 8.84 -11.79
C GLY A 269 -17.42 10.36 -11.63
N PHE A 270 -16.37 11.01 -12.16
CA PHE A 270 -16.15 12.44 -11.93
C PHE A 270 -17.00 13.35 -12.84
N PRO A 271 -17.50 14.49 -12.32
CA PRO A 271 -17.88 15.61 -13.19
C PRO A 271 -16.66 16.01 -14.02
N TYR A 272 -16.85 16.21 -15.33
CA TYR A 272 -15.77 16.42 -16.30
C TYR A 272 -14.81 15.24 -16.52
N SER A 273 -15.20 14.01 -16.18
CA SER A 273 -14.42 12.79 -16.47
C SER A 273 -13.91 12.71 -17.92
N ALA A 274 -14.67 13.23 -18.90
CA ALA A 274 -14.25 13.30 -20.30
C ALA A 274 -12.97 14.15 -20.55
N TRP A 275 -12.69 15.15 -19.71
CA TRP A 275 -11.47 15.93 -19.78
C TRP A 275 -10.29 15.22 -19.11
N PHE A 276 -10.54 14.58 -17.97
CA PHE A 276 -9.49 13.87 -17.21
C PHE A 276 -9.06 12.55 -17.86
N SER A 277 -10.01 11.81 -18.46
CA SER A 277 -9.77 10.56 -19.21
C SER A 277 -9.12 10.78 -20.58
N LYS A 278 -8.83 12.03 -20.97
CA LYS A 278 -8.20 12.32 -22.26
C LYS A 278 -6.74 11.85 -22.28
N VAL A 279 -6.52 10.68 -22.87
CA VAL A 279 -5.19 10.11 -23.07
C VAL A 279 -4.46 10.83 -24.21
N LYS A 280 -3.25 11.34 -23.95
CA LYS A 280 -2.32 11.85 -24.97
C LYS A 280 -1.02 11.05 -24.90
N LYS A 281 -0.55 10.53 -26.03
CA LYS A 281 0.67 9.69 -26.12
C LYS A 281 0.67 8.47 -25.17
N GLY A 282 -0.48 7.84 -24.97
CA GLY A 282 -0.62 6.66 -24.10
C GLY A 282 -0.68 6.95 -22.60
N GLN A 283 -0.74 8.23 -22.18
CA GLN A 283 -0.88 8.63 -20.77
C GLN A 283 -2.03 9.61 -20.56
N ALA A 284 -2.80 9.44 -19.47
CA ALA A 284 -3.85 10.35 -19.03
C ALA A 284 -3.25 11.53 -18.22
N LEU A 285 -2.44 12.37 -18.87
CA LEU A 285 -1.69 13.45 -18.21
C LEU A 285 -2.59 14.39 -17.38
N ASN A 286 -3.81 14.65 -17.84
CA ASN A 286 -4.77 15.50 -17.11
C ASN A 286 -5.15 14.91 -15.75
N ALA A 287 -5.35 13.59 -15.66
CA ALA A 287 -5.62 12.89 -14.41
C ALA A 287 -4.39 12.90 -13.48
N VAL A 288 -3.18 12.73 -14.03
CA VAL A 288 -1.94 12.83 -13.25
C VAL A 288 -1.78 14.22 -12.63
N TYR A 289 -2.03 15.29 -13.39
CA TYR A 289 -1.97 16.67 -12.87
C TYR A 289 -3.03 16.93 -11.79
N LEU A 290 -4.25 16.40 -11.94
CA LEU A 290 -5.28 16.52 -10.91
C LEU A 290 -4.84 15.81 -9.61
N CYS A 291 -4.38 14.57 -9.72
CA CYS A 291 -3.85 13.82 -8.58
C CYS A 291 -2.70 14.57 -7.91
N ALA A 292 -1.85 15.23 -8.70
CA ALA A 292 -0.78 16.05 -8.19
C ALA A 292 -1.26 17.22 -7.37
N ILE A 293 -2.16 18.04 -7.93
CA ILE A 293 -2.72 19.21 -7.24
C ILE A 293 -3.37 18.80 -5.92
N ILE A 294 -4.20 17.74 -5.92
CA ILE A 294 -4.85 17.27 -4.70
C ILE A 294 -3.81 16.78 -3.68
N SER A 295 -2.81 16.01 -4.11
CA SER A 295 -1.75 15.51 -3.22
C SER A 295 -0.95 16.63 -2.57
N PHE A 296 -0.61 17.68 -3.32
CA PHE A 296 0.06 18.86 -2.77
C PHE A 296 -0.83 19.61 -1.78
N VAL A 297 -2.12 19.81 -2.10
CA VAL A 297 -3.08 20.46 -1.20
C VAL A 297 -3.22 19.68 0.11
N LEU A 298 -3.30 18.35 0.05
CA LEU A 298 -3.33 17.51 1.24
C LEU A 298 -2.03 17.63 2.04
N ALA A 299 -0.88 17.62 1.37
CA ALA A 299 0.42 17.75 2.03
C ALA A 299 0.65 19.13 2.68
N VAL A 300 0.03 20.21 2.17
CA VAL A 300 0.09 21.55 2.81
C VAL A 300 -0.44 21.53 4.24
N ILE A 301 -1.41 20.67 4.56
CA ILE A 301 -1.99 20.54 5.91
C ILE A 301 -0.90 20.22 6.95
N ASN A 302 0.15 19.52 6.52
CA ASN A 302 1.27 19.13 7.39
C ASN A 302 2.11 20.32 7.89
N PHE A 303 2.02 21.51 7.27
CA PHE A 303 2.67 22.72 7.81
C PHE A 303 2.15 23.11 9.19
N GLY A 304 0.86 22.88 9.43
CA GLY A 304 0.20 23.25 10.69
C GLY A 304 -0.01 22.05 11.61
N TRP A 305 -0.43 20.90 11.08
CA TRP A 305 -0.91 19.81 11.91
C TRP A 305 -0.75 18.42 11.27
N THR A 306 0.22 17.64 11.75
CA THR A 306 0.47 16.25 11.32
C THR A 306 -0.71 15.32 11.63
N VAL A 307 -1.43 15.60 12.72
CA VAL A 307 -2.61 14.83 13.13
C VAL A 307 -3.73 14.97 12.11
N ALA A 308 -3.94 16.17 11.54
CA ALA A 308 -4.98 16.37 10.52
C ALA A 308 -4.69 15.59 9.24
N LEU A 309 -3.43 15.57 8.78
CA LEU A 309 -3.06 14.77 7.61
C LEU A 309 -3.25 13.27 7.88
N SER A 310 -2.83 12.79 9.06
CA SER A 310 -3.01 11.40 9.48
C SER A 310 -4.49 11.01 9.61
N ALA A 311 -5.34 11.90 10.12
CA ALA A 311 -6.78 11.70 10.19
C ALA A 311 -7.42 11.59 8.81
N ILE A 312 -7.01 12.42 7.84
CA ILE A 312 -7.49 12.32 6.46
C ILE A 312 -7.10 10.97 5.83
N ILE A 313 -5.88 10.51 6.07
CA ILE A 313 -5.42 9.20 5.60
C ILE A 313 -6.24 8.06 6.24
N SER A 314 -6.53 8.14 7.53
CA SER A 314 -7.38 7.16 8.23
C SER A 314 -8.80 7.09 7.66
N VAL A 315 -9.45 8.25 7.51
CA VAL A 315 -10.80 8.34 6.91
C VAL A 315 -10.80 7.83 5.47
N SER A 316 -9.74 8.10 4.72
CA SER A 316 -9.57 7.57 3.37
C SER A 316 -9.51 6.04 3.40
N ASN A 317 -8.75 5.43 4.31
CA ASN A 317 -8.71 3.97 4.45
C ASN A 317 -10.10 3.37 4.78
N ALA A 318 -10.85 3.98 5.70
CA ALA A 318 -12.22 3.56 5.99
C ALA A 318 -13.13 3.64 4.74
N ALA A 319 -12.97 4.68 3.91
CA ALA A 319 -13.70 4.81 2.64
C ALA A 319 -13.35 3.68 1.66
N LEU A 320 -12.09 3.21 1.62
CA LEU A 320 -11.70 2.05 0.80
C LEU A 320 -12.41 0.78 1.28
N ILE A 321 -12.36 0.51 2.58
CA ILE A 321 -12.99 -0.69 3.16
C ILE A 321 -14.49 -0.67 2.88
N PHE A 322 -15.13 0.50 3.00
CA PHE A 322 -16.53 0.66 2.62
C PHE A 322 -16.78 0.34 1.13
N SER A 323 -15.89 0.80 0.24
CA SER A 323 -15.96 0.49 -1.20
C SER A 323 -15.92 -1.03 -1.47
N TYR A 324 -15.12 -1.78 -0.69
CA TYR A 324 -15.06 -3.24 -0.75
C TYR A 324 -16.31 -3.89 -0.19
N ILE A 325 -16.85 -3.40 0.93
CA ILE A 325 -18.12 -3.88 1.51
C ILE A 325 -19.25 -3.77 0.48
N VAL A 326 -19.37 -2.62 -0.18
CA VAL A 326 -20.41 -2.41 -1.20
C VAL A 326 -20.20 -3.35 -2.38
N SER A 327 -18.97 -3.47 -2.88
CA SER A 327 -18.65 -4.30 -4.05
C SER A 327 -18.88 -5.79 -3.79
N VAL A 328 -18.33 -6.34 -2.71
CA VAL A 328 -18.50 -7.75 -2.33
C VAL A 328 -19.94 -8.03 -1.92
N GLY A 329 -20.59 -7.09 -1.22
CA GLY A 329 -21.97 -7.18 -0.77
C GLY A 329 -22.95 -7.36 -1.93
N ARG A 330 -22.76 -6.61 -3.02
CA ARG A 330 -23.59 -6.75 -4.23
C ARG A 330 -23.45 -8.12 -4.88
N ILE A 331 -22.23 -8.62 -5.01
CA ILE A 331 -21.98 -9.96 -5.57
C ILE A 331 -22.59 -11.04 -4.66
N ALA A 332 -22.47 -10.90 -3.33
CA ALA A 332 -23.08 -11.81 -2.36
C ALA A 332 -24.61 -11.85 -2.49
N ILE A 333 -25.27 -10.68 -2.56
CA ILE A 333 -26.73 -10.58 -2.70
C ILE A 333 -27.20 -11.26 -3.98
N LYS A 334 -26.52 -11.03 -5.12
CA LYS A 334 -26.88 -11.69 -6.39
C LYS A 334 -26.74 -13.20 -6.31
N ARG A 335 -25.67 -13.71 -5.69
CA ARG A 335 -25.47 -15.15 -5.44
C ARG A 335 -26.57 -15.75 -4.55
N ILE A 336 -26.98 -15.05 -3.49
CA ILE A 336 -28.05 -15.49 -2.58
C ILE A 336 -29.40 -15.53 -3.29
N ARG A 337 -29.68 -14.56 -4.17
CA ARG A 337 -30.93 -14.50 -4.95
C ARG A 337 -30.96 -15.43 -6.16
N GLY A 338 -29.86 -16.11 -6.48
CA GLY A 338 -29.75 -16.92 -7.70
C GLY A 338 -29.75 -16.11 -8.99
N GLU A 339 -29.45 -14.81 -8.93
CA GLU A 339 -29.38 -13.96 -10.11
C GLU A 339 -28.11 -14.30 -10.93
N PRO A 340 -28.19 -14.31 -12.28
CA PRO A 340 -27.03 -14.59 -13.11
C PRO A 340 -25.96 -13.50 -12.93
N LEU A 341 -24.72 -13.94 -12.79
CA LEU A 341 -23.54 -13.07 -12.79
C LEU A 341 -23.03 -12.90 -14.22
N LEU A 342 -22.27 -11.82 -14.46
CA LEU A 342 -21.67 -11.55 -15.76
C LEU A 342 -20.77 -12.69 -16.21
N ALA A 343 -20.63 -12.84 -17.53
CA ALA A 343 -19.73 -13.81 -18.13
C ALA A 343 -18.30 -13.61 -17.61
N ARG A 344 -17.73 -14.68 -17.06
CA ARG A 344 -16.39 -14.67 -16.46
C ARG A 344 -15.63 -15.91 -16.89
N ARG A 345 -14.34 -15.73 -17.19
CA ARG A 345 -13.44 -16.86 -17.49
C ARG A 345 -12.80 -17.45 -16.24
N TRP A 346 -12.75 -16.67 -15.17
CA TRP A 346 -12.27 -17.10 -13.85
C TRP A 346 -13.44 -17.11 -12.87
N ASP A 347 -13.70 -18.27 -12.27
CA ASP A 347 -14.80 -18.47 -11.33
C ASP A 347 -14.34 -19.28 -10.11
N LEU A 348 -14.78 -18.85 -8.93
CA LEU A 348 -14.63 -19.55 -7.66
C LEU A 348 -15.68 -20.66 -7.47
N GLY A 349 -16.64 -20.76 -8.39
CA GLY A 349 -17.71 -21.76 -8.36
C GLY A 349 -18.52 -21.67 -7.06
N TRP A 350 -18.71 -22.84 -6.43
CA TRP A 350 -19.48 -22.99 -5.19
C TRP A 350 -18.84 -22.26 -3.99
N MET A 351 -17.52 -22.13 -3.96
CA MET A 351 -16.81 -21.45 -2.87
C MET A 351 -17.02 -19.94 -2.87
N GLY A 352 -17.47 -19.35 -3.98
CA GLY A 352 -17.53 -17.89 -4.06
C GLY A 352 -18.61 -17.25 -3.16
N LEU A 353 -19.70 -17.93 -2.79
CA LEU A 353 -20.64 -17.39 -1.79
C LEU A 353 -20.05 -17.43 -0.37
N PRO A 354 -19.53 -18.59 0.13
CA PRO A 354 -18.83 -18.64 1.41
C PRO A 354 -17.70 -17.61 1.53
N ILE A 355 -16.85 -17.47 0.50
CA ILE A 355 -15.75 -16.50 0.49
C ILE A 355 -16.30 -15.07 0.62
N ASN A 356 -17.32 -14.71 -0.17
CA ASN A 356 -17.93 -13.37 -0.08
C ASN A 356 -18.48 -13.08 1.32
N LEU A 357 -19.14 -14.04 1.97
CA LEU A 357 -19.70 -13.85 3.32
C LEU A 357 -18.61 -13.69 4.38
N VAL A 358 -17.56 -14.50 4.33
CA VAL A 358 -16.41 -14.38 5.24
C VAL A 358 -15.68 -13.05 5.02
N SER A 359 -15.47 -12.65 3.76
CA SER A 359 -14.89 -11.35 3.43
C SER A 359 -15.74 -10.20 3.97
N LEU A 360 -17.08 -10.25 3.84
CA LEU A 360 -17.96 -9.22 4.39
C LEU A 360 -17.88 -9.14 5.92
N ALA A 361 -17.86 -10.28 6.62
CA ALA A 361 -17.71 -10.29 8.06
C ALA A 361 -16.38 -9.66 8.50
N PHE A 362 -15.28 -10.01 7.83
CA PHE A 362 -13.96 -9.45 8.10
C PHE A 362 -13.90 -7.94 7.77
N LEU A 363 -14.45 -7.52 6.63
CA LEU A 363 -14.47 -6.12 6.23
C LEU A 363 -15.33 -5.25 7.17
N LEU A 364 -16.42 -5.78 7.72
CA LEU A 364 -17.24 -5.06 8.71
C LEU A 364 -16.47 -4.82 10.01
N VAL A 365 -15.77 -5.84 10.52
CA VAL A 365 -14.88 -5.67 11.68
C VAL A 365 -13.80 -4.65 11.35
N SER A 366 -13.13 -4.81 10.21
CA SER A 366 -12.07 -3.91 9.74
C SER A 366 -12.55 -2.47 9.64
N PHE A 367 -13.77 -2.24 9.13
CA PHE A 367 -14.35 -0.91 8.97
C PHE A 367 -14.56 -0.20 10.31
N VAL A 368 -15.06 -0.92 11.33
CA VAL A 368 -15.28 -0.35 12.67
C VAL A 368 -13.96 0.03 13.33
N PHE A 369 -12.92 -0.80 13.18
CA PHE A 369 -11.61 -0.58 13.80
C PHE A 369 -10.62 0.22 12.94
N SER A 370 -11.03 0.71 11.76
CA SER A 370 -10.22 1.58 10.89
C SER A 370 -10.60 3.05 10.99
N LEU A 371 -11.54 3.41 11.87
CA LEU A 371 -12.04 4.77 12.06
C LEU A 371 -11.34 5.51 13.21
#